data_AF-A0AAV4EFM3-F1
#
_entry.id   AF-A0AAV4EFM3-F1
#
_cell.length_a   1.000
_cell.length_b   1.000
_cell.length_c   1.000
_cell.angle_alpha   90.00
_cell.angle_beta   90.00
_cell.angle_gamma   90.00
#
_symmetry.space_group_name_H-M   'P 1'
#
loop_
_entity.id
_entity.type
_entity.pdbx_description
1 polymer ?
#
loop_
_entity_poly.entity_id
_entity_poly.type
_entity_poly.pdbx_seq_one_letter_code
_entity_poly.pdbx_strand_id
1 'polypeptide(L)'
;MATCKSIIRECGLATEAIVNWRNFVRDIFGEYFLQHPARIGGPGHIVEIDESAFSKRKANVGRVIPTQWVFGGIDNQTKEGFLVAVPQRDAATRLPILQQYVLLGTTVMSDMWAAYNTINNIGYRHLTVNHNLNFVDPATGATTNHVESMWCRAKLRNKRECGTARSLIDSYMIEYMWRMRFGDNPFENLISCIREVYPV
;
A
#
# COMPACT_ATOMS: atom_id res chain seq x y z
N MET A 1 -12.40 12.93 -6.99
CA MET A 1 -11.17 13.58 -7.50
C MET A 1 -11.14 13.39 -9.01
N ALA A 2 -10.80 14.46 -9.72
CA ALA A 2 -10.70 14.52 -11.17
C ALA A 2 -9.62 13.55 -11.69
N THR A 3 -9.89 12.88 -12.81
CA THR A 3 -8.88 12.09 -13.55
C THR A 3 -8.03 13.03 -14.41
N CYS A 4 -6.87 12.61 -14.93
CA CYS A 4 -6.12 13.42 -15.91
C CYS A 4 -7.03 13.93 -17.03
N LYS A 5 -7.91 13.06 -17.55
CA LYS A 5 -8.84 13.40 -18.63
C LYS A 5 -9.83 14.51 -18.26
N SER A 6 -10.33 14.53 -17.01
CA SER A 6 -11.25 15.58 -16.60
C SER A 6 -10.52 16.90 -16.34
N ILE A 7 -9.31 16.87 -15.77
CA ILE A 7 -8.48 18.09 -15.57
C ILE A 7 -8.11 18.73 -16.92
N ILE A 8 -7.70 17.93 -17.92
CA ILE A 8 -7.42 18.41 -19.27
C ILE A 8 -8.65 19.13 -19.85
N ARG A 9 -9.83 18.51 -19.71
CA ARG A 9 -11.09 19.05 -20.24
C ARG A 9 -11.51 20.35 -19.54
N GLU A 10 -11.30 20.44 -18.23
CA GLU A 10 -11.73 21.58 -17.42
C GLU A 10 -10.77 22.76 -17.51
N CYS A 11 -9.46 22.50 -17.53
CA CYS A 11 -8.44 23.54 -17.47
C CYS A 11 -7.83 23.91 -18.83
N GLY A 12 -8.12 23.16 -19.90
CA GLY A 12 -7.54 23.40 -21.23
C GLY A 12 -6.02 23.18 -21.29
N LEU A 13 -5.45 22.45 -20.31
CA LEU A 13 -4.01 22.21 -20.22
C LEU A 13 -3.58 21.06 -21.13
N ALA A 14 -2.34 21.14 -21.61
CA ALA A 14 -1.71 20.04 -22.34
C ALA A 14 -1.61 18.79 -21.44
N THR A 15 -1.88 17.62 -22.03
CA THR A 15 -1.78 16.33 -21.34
C THR A 15 -0.42 16.13 -20.67
N GLU A 16 0.65 16.48 -21.39
CA GLU A 16 2.03 16.36 -20.93
C GLU A 16 2.29 17.18 -19.67
N ALA A 17 1.77 18.40 -19.60
CA ALA A 17 1.92 19.26 -18.44
C ALA A 17 1.30 18.63 -17.18
N ILE A 18 0.09 18.06 -17.31
CA ILE A 18 -0.61 17.40 -16.19
C ILE A 18 0.12 16.12 -15.77
N VAL A 19 0.59 15.32 -16.73
CA VAL A 19 1.34 14.08 -16.42
C VAL A 19 2.64 14.41 -15.70
N ASN A 20 3.41 15.38 -16.20
CA ASN A 20 4.66 15.82 -15.60
C ASN A 20 4.44 16.37 -14.18
N TRP A 21 3.43 17.22 -14.00
CA TRP A 21 3.06 17.72 -12.67
C TRP A 21 2.71 16.59 -11.69
N ARG A 22 1.92 15.61 -12.12
CA ARG A 22 1.57 14.46 -11.27
C ARG A 22 2.79 13.60 -10.93
N ASN A 23 3.73 13.42 -11.85
CA ASN A 23 4.98 12.72 -11.59
C ASN A 23 5.80 13.47 -10.55
N PHE A 24 6.01 14.78 -10.75
CA PHE A 24 6.73 15.64 -9.82
C PHE A 24 6.14 15.59 -8.39
N VAL A 25 4.82 15.66 -8.26
CA VAL A 25 4.14 15.53 -6.97
C VAL A 25 4.38 14.16 -6.33
N ARG A 26 4.43 13.08 -7.11
CA ARG A 26 4.77 11.75 -6.59
C ARG A 26 6.24 11.65 -6.16
N ASP A 27 7.14 12.31 -6.86
CA ASP A 27 8.55 12.37 -6.48
C ASP A 27 8.72 13.07 -5.12
N ILE A 28 7.99 14.18 -4.89
CA ILE A 28 7.93 14.84 -3.57
C ILE A 28 7.43 13.88 -2.48
N PHE A 29 6.37 13.11 -2.74
CA PHE A 29 5.88 12.13 -1.78
C PHE A 29 6.90 11.01 -1.50
N GLY A 30 7.63 10.59 -2.54
CA GLY A 30 8.70 9.61 -2.40
C GLY A 30 9.80 10.13 -1.49
N GLU A 31 10.27 11.35 -1.75
CA GLU A 31 11.31 12.02 -0.97
C GLU A 31 10.88 12.23 0.49
N TYR A 32 9.63 12.63 0.72
CA TYR A 32 9.06 12.72 2.06
C TYR A 32 9.17 11.39 2.83
N PHE A 33 8.81 10.25 2.22
CA PHE A 33 8.90 8.93 2.87
C PHE A 33 10.33 8.39 3.00
N LEU A 34 11.28 8.86 2.18
CA LEU A 34 12.70 8.57 2.38
C LEU A 34 13.24 9.25 3.64
N GLN A 35 12.82 10.50 3.88
CA GLN A 35 13.19 11.27 5.06
C GLN A 35 12.40 10.85 6.31
N HIS A 36 11.16 10.37 6.11
CA HIS A 36 10.25 9.93 7.16
C HIS A 36 9.79 8.48 6.92
N PRO A 37 10.67 7.48 7.17
CA PRO A 37 10.32 6.08 6.97
C PRO A 37 9.04 5.72 7.72
N ALA A 38 8.02 5.29 6.97
CA ALA A 38 6.75 4.91 7.55
C ALA A 38 6.92 3.63 8.37
N ARG A 39 6.57 3.69 9.66
CA ARG A 39 6.46 2.51 10.53
C ARG A 39 5.12 2.56 11.24
N ILE A 40 4.45 1.42 11.30
CA ILE A 40 3.11 1.27 11.89
C ILE A 40 3.12 0.18 12.98
N GLY A 41 2.04 0.11 13.76
CA GLY A 41 1.90 -0.84 14.85
C GLY A 41 2.64 -0.42 16.12
N GLY A 42 3.14 -1.41 16.85
CA GLY A 42 3.78 -1.30 18.15
C GLY A 42 3.08 -2.16 19.20
N PRO A 43 3.59 -2.20 20.44
CA PRO A 43 2.94 -2.88 21.55
C PRO A 43 1.48 -2.41 21.71
N GLY A 44 0.54 -3.37 21.75
CA GLY A 44 -0.90 -3.08 21.85
C GLY A 44 -1.61 -2.79 20.52
N HIS A 45 -0.87 -2.69 19.42
CA HIS A 45 -1.43 -2.53 18.08
C HIS A 45 -1.63 -3.87 17.37
N ILE A 46 -2.58 -3.86 16.43
CA ILE A 46 -2.85 -4.97 15.53
C ILE A 46 -2.64 -4.49 14.09
N VAL A 47 -1.76 -5.16 13.38
CA VAL A 47 -1.48 -4.89 11.96
C VAL A 47 -1.91 -6.10 11.14
N GLU A 48 -2.83 -5.88 10.22
CA GLU A 48 -3.23 -6.89 9.23
C GLU A 48 -2.32 -6.81 8.02
N ILE A 49 -1.79 -7.93 7.55
CA ILE A 49 -0.89 -8.02 6.39
C ILE A 49 -1.45 -8.97 5.33
N ASP A 50 -1.18 -8.68 4.05
CA ASP A 50 -1.61 -9.49 2.92
C ASP A 50 -0.80 -9.14 1.65
N GLU A 51 -0.90 -9.95 0.59
CA GLU A 51 -0.44 -9.59 -0.75
C GLU A 51 -1.57 -9.44 -1.75
N SER A 52 -1.38 -8.47 -2.64
CA SER A 52 -2.28 -8.30 -3.76
C SER A 52 -1.54 -8.22 -5.10
N ALA A 53 -2.04 -8.98 -6.07
CA ALA A 53 -1.63 -8.82 -7.46
C ALA A 53 -2.30 -7.57 -8.07
N PHE A 54 -1.48 -6.63 -8.56
CA PHE A 54 -1.90 -5.38 -9.21
C PHE A 54 -1.92 -5.46 -10.74
N SER A 55 -1.01 -6.25 -11.30
CA SER A 55 -1.04 -6.62 -12.71
C SER A 55 -1.06 -8.14 -12.77
N LYS A 56 -2.12 -8.74 -13.30
CA LYS A 56 -2.19 -10.18 -13.54
C LYS A 56 -2.98 -10.47 -14.81
N ARG A 57 -2.68 -11.59 -15.45
CA ARG A 57 -3.44 -12.07 -16.61
C ARG A 57 -4.90 -12.28 -16.20
N LYS A 58 -5.84 -11.75 -16.97
CA LYS A 58 -7.28 -11.95 -16.69
C LYS A 58 -7.64 -13.39 -17.05
N ALA A 59 -8.02 -14.19 -16.05
CA ALA A 59 -8.46 -15.58 -16.22
C ALA A 59 -7.47 -16.48 -17.00
N ASN A 60 -6.16 -16.20 -16.93
CA ASN A 60 -5.14 -16.88 -17.74
C ASN A 60 -5.37 -16.83 -19.27
N VAL A 61 -6.19 -15.90 -19.75
CA VAL A 61 -6.48 -15.68 -21.18
C VAL A 61 -5.89 -14.34 -21.64
N GLY A 62 -5.53 -14.24 -22.92
CA GLY A 62 -5.01 -13.00 -23.53
C GLY A 62 -3.50 -12.81 -23.32
N ARG A 63 -3.02 -11.56 -23.38
CA ARG A 63 -1.59 -11.22 -23.33
C ARG A 63 -0.90 -11.80 -22.08
N VAL A 64 0.22 -12.48 -22.27
CA VAL A 64 1.09 -12.92 -21.18
C VAL A 64 1.81 -11.70 -20.63
N ILE A 65 1.54 -11.37 -19.37
CA ILE A 65 2.21 -10.30 -18.64
C ILE A 65 2.75 -10.87 -17.33
N PRO A 66 3.98 -10.52 -16.91
CA PRO A 66 4.47 -10.86 -15.59
C PRO A 66 3.58 -10.24 -14.52
N THR A 67 3.28 -11.02 -13.48
CA THR A 67 2.45 -10.55 -12.38
C THR A 67 3.23 -9.56 -11.53
N GLN A 68 2.64 -8.39 -11.27
CA GLN A 68 3.18 -7.44 -10.29
C GLN A 68 2.48 -7.68 -8.95
N TRP A 69 3.24 -8.08 -7.94
CA TRP A 69 2.78 -8.23 -6.58
C TRP A 69 3.06 -6.97 -5.78
N VAL A 70 2.19 -6.70 -4.81
CA VAL A 70 2.39 -5.68 -3.79
C VAL A 70 2.11 -6.35 -2.45
N PHE A 71 3.07 -6.23 -1.53
CA PHE A 71 2.90 -6.62 -0.14
C PHE A 71 2.48 -5.37 0.64
N GLY A 72 1.54 -5.52 1.56
CA GLY A 72 1.08 -4.39 2.34
C GLY A 72 0.51 -4.80 3.68
N GLY A 73 0.39 -3.81 4.55
CA GLY A 73 -0.23 -3.97 5.84
C GLY A 73 -0.91 -2.69 6.30
N ILE A 74 -1.90 -2.84 7.17
CA ILE A 74 -2.67 -1.74 7.74
C ILE A 74 -2.83 -1.94 9.24
N ASP A 75 -2.60 -0.87 9.99
CA ASP A 75 -2.90 -0.81 11.41
C ASP A 75 -4.41 -0.58 11.60
N ASN A 76 -5.06 -1.48 12.33
CA ASN A 76 -6.51 -1.42 12.48
C ASN A 76 -6.98 -0.28 13.40
N GLN A 77 -6.10 0.36 14.17
CA GLN A 77 -6.44 1.49 15.03
C GLN A 77 -6.19 2.80 14.28
N THR A 78 -4.96 3.02 13.81
CA THR A 78 -4.58 4.29 13.17
C THR A 78 -5.09 4.41 11.74
N LYS A 79 -5.43 3.27 11.10
CA LYS A 79 -5.79 3.16 9.67
C LYS A 79 -4.66 3.59 8.73
N GLU A 80 -3.44 3.75 9.24
CA GLU A 80 -2.24 3.91 8.42
C GLU A 80 -1.79 2.56 7.88
N GLY A 81 -1.16 2.58 6.71
CA GLY A 81 -0.68 1.37 6.07
C GLY A 81 0.56 1.59 5.22
N PHE A 82 1.22 0.49 4.88
CA PHE A 82 2.33 0.47 3.94
C PHE A 82 1.99 -0.41 2.74
N LEU A 83 2.53 -0.05 1.58
CA LEU A 83 2.38 -0.77 0.33
C LEU A 83 3.73 -0.79 -0.40
N VAL A 84 4.29 -1.98 -0.62
CA VAL A 84 5.60 -2.16 -1.24
C VAL A 84 5.47 -3.13 -2.41
N ALA A 85 5.86 -2.69 -3.61
CA ALA A 85 5.87 -3.60 -4.75
C ALA A 85 6.99 -4.63 -4.57
N VAL A 86 6.67 -5.89 -4.84
CA VAL A 86 7.61 -7.00 -4.74
C VAL A 86 7.61 -7.80 -6.04
N PRO A 87 8.77 -8.29 -6.51
CA PRO A 87 8.85 -9.03 -7.76
C PRO A 87 8.14 -10.39 -7.64
N GLN A 88 8.22 -11.03 -6.48
CA GLN A 88 7.70 -12.37 -6.23
C GLN A 88 7.01 -12.48 -4.87
N ARG A 89 6.12 -13.48 -4.76
CA ARG A 89 5.46 -13.87 -3.52
C ARG A 89 6.31 -14.94 -2.81
N ASP A 90 7.48 -14.55 -2.31
CA ASP A 90 8.31 -15.39 -1.43
C ASP A 90 8.42 -14.83 0.01
N ALA A 91 8.86 -15.66 0.94
CA ALA A 91 9.02 -15.31 2.36
C ALA A 91 10.26 -14.44 2.61
N ALA A 92 11.33 -14.73 1.86
CA ALA A 92 12.63 -14.08 1.98
C ALA A 92 12.55 -12.57 1.71
N THR A 93 11.63 -12.14 0.85
CA THR A 93 11.37 -10.72 0.58
C THR A 93 10.43 -10.10 1.62
N ARG A 94 9.47 -10.86 2.16
CA ARG A 94 8.41 -10.31 3.02
C ARG A 94 8.81 -10.07 4.46
N LEU A 95 9.57 -10.97 5.07
CA LEU A 95 9.97 -10.80 6.47
C LEU A 95 10.83 -9.54 6.69
N PRO A 96 11.81 -9.22 5.82
CA PRO A 96 12.54 -7.96 5.93
C PRO A 96 11.64 -6.74 5.76
N ILE A 97 10.69 -6.76 4.82
CA ILE A 97 9.73 -5.67 4.64
C ILE A 97 8.84 -5.52 5.88
N LEU A 98 8.36 -6.63 6.45
CA LEU A 98 7.59 -6.62 7.70
C LEU A 98 8.39 -5.94 8.82
N GLN A 99 9.67 -6.28 8.99
CA GLN A 99 10.54 -5.68 10.02
C GLN A 99 10.90 -4.21 9.76
N GLN A 100 10.91 -3.82 8.49
CA GLN A 100 11.11 -2.43 8.10
C GLN A 100 9.90 -1.58 8.49
N TYR A 101 8.69 -2.03 8.17
CA TYR A 101 7.46 -1.23 8.26
C TYR A 101 6.60 -1.47 9.51
N VAL A 102 6.77 -2.59 10.21
CA VAL A 102 5.96 -2.94 11.39
C VAL A 102 6.84 -3.00 12.64
N LEU A 103 6.49 -2.20 13.64
CA LEU A 103 7.23 -2.12 14.90
C LEU A 103 7.16 -3.43 15.70
N LEU A 104 8.24 -3.78 16.39
CA LEU A 104 8.29 -4.97 17.25
C LEU A 104 7.24 -4.90 18.37
N GLY A 105 6.78 -6.07 18.83
CA GLY A 105 5.70 -6.19 19.82
C GLY A 105 4.30 -6.03 19.25
N THR A 106 4.17 -5.77 17.93
CA THR A 106 2.88 -5.73 17.24
C THR A 106 2.23 -7.11 17.19
N THR A 107 0.90 -7.15 17.31
CA THR A 107 0.12 -8.33 16.91
C THR A 107 -0.14 -8.29 15.41
N VAL A 108 0.47 -9.20 14.66
CA VAL A 108 0.30 -9.32 13.21
C VAL A 108 -0.82 -10.32 12.92
N MET A 109 -1.76 -9.94 12.07
CA MET A 109 -2.83 -10.82 11.57
C MET A 109 -2.63 -11.07 10.07
N SER A 110 -2.73 -12.33 9.64
CA SER A 110 -2.66 -12.71 8.22
C SER A 110 -3.57 -13.90 7.91
N ASP A 111 -3.66 -14.25 6.63
CA ASP A 111 -4.17 -15.56 6.22
C ASP A 111 -3.20 -16.69 6.64
N MET A 112 -3.64 -17.95 6.51
CA MET A 112 -2.85 -19.14 6.85
C MET A 112 -1.78 -19.47 5.81
N TRP A 113 -0.94 -18.51 5.45
CA TRP A 113 0.16 -18.76 4.52
C TRP A 113 1.42 -19.27 5.25
N ALA A 114 1.91 -20.44 4.87
CA ALA A 114 2.95 -21.18 5.60
C ALA A 114 4.25 -20.40 5.84
N ALA A 115 4.58 -19.46 4.97
CA ALA A 115 5.80 -18.67 5.11
C ALA A 115 5.71 -17.57 6.19
N TYR A 116 4.54 -17.41 6.81
CA TYR A 116 4.35 -16.59 8.00
C TYR A 116 4.55 -17.33 9.33
N ASN A 117 4.81 -18.64 9.29
CA ASN A 117 5.01 -19.44 10.50
C ASN A 117 6.18 -18.95 11.38
N THR A 118 7.14 -18.20 10.82
CA THR A 118 8.29 -17.66 11.55
C THR A 118 8.04 -16.30 12.20
N ILE A 119 6.89 -15.64 11.94
CA ILE A 119 6.61 -14.28 12.46
C ILE A 119 6.66 -14.24 14.00
N ASN A 120 6.16 -15.27 14.67
CA ASN A 120 6.24 -15.38 16.13
C ASN A 120 7.68 -15.38 16.67
N ASN A 121 8.65 -15.86 15.89
CA ASN A 121 10.03 -16.01 16.32
C ASN A 121 10.87 -14.74 16.12
N ILE A 122 10.32 -13.71 15.46
CA ILE A 122 11.05 -12.48 15.10
C ILE A 122 10.51 -11.23 15.80
N GLY A 123 9.84 -11.42 16.94
CA GLY A 123 9.43 -10.34 17.85
C GLY A 123 8.01 -9.79 17.62
N TYR A 124 7.15 -10.56 16.97
CA TYR A 124 5.72 -10.25 16.81
C TYR A 124 4.86 -11.33 17.46
N ARG A 125 3.62 -11.00 17.78
CA ARG A 125 2.59 -12.00 18.05
C ARG A 125 1.82 -12.24 16.76
N HIS A 126 1.80 -13.45 16.25
CA HIS A 126 1.11 -13.78 15.00
C HIS A 126 -0.20 -14.51 15.26
N LEU A 127 -1.27 -14.00 14.68
CA LEU A 127 -2.58 -14.64 14.64
C LEU A 127 -2.95 -14.88 13.17
N THR A 128 -3.60 -16.02 12.91
CA THR A 128 -4.01 -16.39 11.55
C THR A 128 -5.49 -16.64 11.47
N VAL A 129 -6.07 -16.37 10.30
CA VAL A 129 -7.46 -16.69 9.99
C VAL A 129 -7.52 -17.66 8.80
N ASN A 130 -8.35 -18.70 8.93
CA ASN A 130 -8.62 -19.63 7.85
C ASN A 130 -9.85 -19.19 7.05
N HIS A 131 -9.64 -18.51 5.93
CA HIS A 131 -10.73 -18.02 5.08
C HIS A 131 -11.56 -19.11 4.40
N ASN A 132 -11.13 -20.38 4.42
CA ASN A 132 -11.99 -21.49 3.97
C ASN A 132 -13.06 -21.85 5.00
N LEU A 133 -12.87 -21.46 6.27
CA LEU A 133 -13.76 -21.80 7.37
C LEU A 133 -14.49 -20.57 7.90
N ASN A 134 -13.77 -19.46 8.09
CA ASN A 134 -14.25 -18.28 8.79
C ASN A 134 -13.75 -16.98 8.15
N PHE A 135 -14.57 -15.93 8.21
CA PHE A 135 -14.15 -14.55 7.88
C PHE A 135 -13.41 -13.87 9.04
N VAL A 136 -13.75 -14.27 10.27
CA VAL A 136 -13.11 -13.87 11.52
C VAL A 136 -12.91 -15.13 12.33
N ASP A 137 -11.69 -15.39 12.79
CA ASP A 137 -11.43 -16.55 13.64
C ASP A 137 -12.18 -16.41 14.97
N PRO A 138 -13.07 -17.35 15.34
CA PRO A 138 -13.94 -17.19 16.50
C PRO A 138 -13.22 -17.30 17.84
N ALA A 139 -12.04 -17.94 17.88
CA ALA A 139 -11.28 -18.13 19.11
C ALA A 139 -10.34 -16.95 19.40
N THR A 140 -9.72 -16.41 18.35
CA THR A 140 -8.67 -15.38 18.45
C THR A 140 -9.12 -14.00 18.00
N GLY A 141 -10.25 -13.91 17.29
CA GLY A 141 -10.71 -12.68 16.65
C GLY A 141 -9.90 -12.26 15.41
N ALA A 142 -9.01 -13.13 14.90
CA ALA A 142 -8.14 -12.82 13.77
C ALA A 142 -8.94 -12.56 12.49
N THR A 143 -8.57 -11.51 11.75
CA THR A 143 -9.19 -11.14 10.48
C THR A 143 -8.21 -10.36 9.60
N THR A 144 -8.51 -10.27 8.31
CA THR A 144 -7.78 -9.51 7.28
C THR A 144 -8.70 -8.50 6.58
N ASN A 145 -9.88 -8.23 7.14
CA ASN A 145 -10.90 -7.39 6.50
C ASN A 145 -10.43 -5.96 6.23
N HIS A 146 -9.60 -5.38 7.11
CA HIS A 146 -9.09 -4.02 6.91
C HIS A 146 -8.07 -3.98 5.78
N VAL A 147 -7.17 -4.95 5.72
CA VAL A 147 -6.18 -5.03 4.63
C VAL A 147 -6.87 -5.30 3.29
N GLU A 148 -7.91 -6.14 3.25
CA GLU A 148 -8.76 -6.35 2.07
C GLU A 148 -9.48 -5.05 1.62
N SER A 149 -10.01 -4.29 2.57
CA SER A 149 -10.64 -2.99 2.29
C SER A 149 -9.63 -1.97 1.74
N MET A 150 -8.41 -1.94 2.30
CA MET A 150 -7.30 -1.14 1.78
C MET A 150 -6.97 -1.52 0.34
N TRP A 151 -6.88 -2.82 0.02
CA TRP A 151 -6.64 -3.29 -1.34
C TRP A 151 -7.74 -2.88 -2.31
N CYS A 152 -9.00 -2.97 -1.90
CA CYS A 152 -10.13 -2.55 -2.70
C CYS A 152 -9.99 -1.07 -3.12
N ARG A 153 -9.67 -0.19 -2.16
CA ARG A 153 -9.46 1.24 -2.39
C ARG A 153 -8.25 1.52 -3.27
N ALA A 154 -7.11 0.88 -3.01
CA ALA A 154 -5.89 1.02 -3.82
C ALA A 154 -6.11 0.60 -5.28
N LYS A 155 -6.77 -0.54 -5.51
CA LYS A 155 -7.07 -1.04 -6.85
C LYS A 155 -8.15 -0.25 -7.57
N LEU A 156 -9.15 0.28 -6.86
CA LEU A 156 -10.17 1.14 -7.45
C LEU A 156 -9.54 2.38 -8.09
N ARG A 157 -8.58 3.00 -7.41
CA ARG A 157 -7.83 4.13 -7.96
C ARG A 157 -7.05 3.74 -9.21
N ASN A 158 -6.31 2.65 -9.15
CA ASN A 158 -5.57 2.13 -10.31
C ASN A 158 -6.51 1.91 -11.52
N LYS A 159 -7.71 1.37 -11.30
CA LYS A 159 -8.72 1.17 -12.35
C LYS A 159 -9.23 2.50 -12.93
N ARG A 160 -9.46 3.52 -12.10
CA ARG A 160 -9.93 4.85 -12.54
C ARG A 160 -8.93 5.55 -13.48
N GLU A 161 -7.64 5.28 -13.32
CA GLU A 161 -6.57 5.79 -14.17
C GLU A 161 -6.28 4.88 -15.39
N CYS A 162 -7.16 3.91 -15.67
CA CYS A 162 -7.00 2.92 -16.74
C CYS A 162 -5.78 1.98 -16.56
N GLY A 163 -5.35 1.78 -15.31
CA GLY A 163 -4.17 1.00 -14.98
C GLY A 163 -2.91 1.85 -14.86
N THR A 164 -1.88 1.25 -14.27
CA THR A 164 -0.57 1.88 -14.03
C THR A 164 0.50 1.05 -14.73
N ALA A 165 1.42 1.72 -15.44
CA ALA A 165 2.58 1.05 -15.98
C ALA A 165 3.40 0.42 -14.84
N ARG A 166 3.92 -0.79 -15.03
CA ARG A 166 4.63 -1.51 -13.96
C ARG A 166 5.82 -0.74 -13.40
N SER A 167 6.54 -0.01 -14.24
CA SER A 167 7.66 0.85 -13.83
C SER A 167 7.26 2.02 -12.92
N LEU A 168 5.96 2.35 -12.85
CA LEU A 168 5.44 3.44 -12.03
C LEU A 168 4.70 2.94 -10.79
N ILE A 169 4.57 1.62 -10.60
CA ILE A 169 3.73 1.06 -9.54
C ILE A 169 4.14 1.58 -8.15
N ASP A 170 5.44 1.70 -7.89
CA ASP A 170 5.99 2.20 -6.63
C ASP A 170 5.55 3.63 -6.35
N SER A 171 5.70 4.53 -7.33
CA SER A 171 5.28 5.92 -7.21
C SER A 171 3.77 6.06 -6.93
N TYR A 172 2.95 5.15 -7.46
CA TYR A 172 1.50 5.13 -7.21
C TYR A 172 1.16 4.55 -5.84
N MET A 173 1.92 3.56 -5.36
CA MET A 173 1.77 3.05 -3.99
C MET A 173 2.13 4.14 -2.98
N ILE A 174 3.23 4.86 -3.22
CA ILE A 174 3.66 6.04 -2.46
C ILE A 174 2.55 7.11 -2.43
N GLU A 175 1.99 7.47 -3.59
CA GLU A 175 0.88 8.43 -3.65
C GLU A 175 -0.33 7.98 -2.85
N TYR A 176 -0.60 6.67 -2.84
CA TYR A 176 -1.71 6.11 -2.07
C TYR A 176 -1.44 6.18 -0.57
N MET A 177 -0.26 5.75 -0.11
CA MET A 177 0.16 5.83 1.30
C MET A 177 0.13 7.28 1.81
N TRP A 178 0.67 8.22 1.03
CA TRP A 178 0.66 9.64 1.39
C TRP A 178 -0.77 10.14 1.63
N ARG A 179 -1.71 9.77 0.76
CA ARG A 179 -3.12 10.17 0.91
C ARG A 179 -3.87 9.44 2.01
N MET A 180 -3.45 8.24 2.39
CA MET A 180 -4.00 7.59 3.58
C MET A 180 -3.65 8.39 4.83
N ARG A 181 -2.42 8.89 4.90
CA ARG A 181 -1.90 9.63 6.06
C ARG A 181 -2.32 11.10 6.09
N PHE A 182 -2.38 11.76 4.93
CA PHE A 182 -2.53 13.22 4.79
C PHE A 182 -3.72 13.63 3.91
N GLY A 183 -4.72 12.75 3.78
CA GLY A 183 -5.83 12.92 2.84
C GLY A 183 -6.94 13.88 3.28
N ASP A 184 -6.90 14.36 4.51
CA ASP A 184 -7.86 15.29 5.10
C ASP A 184 -7.76 16.70 4.49
N ASN A 185 -6.53 17.24 4.38
CA ASN A 185 -6.24 18.51 3.73
C ASN A 185 -5.11 18.38 2.71
N PRO A 186 -5.37 17.74 1.55
CA PRO A 186 -4.32 17.30 0.63
C PRO A 186 -3.54 18.44 -0.03
N PHE A 187 -4.12 19.65 -0.14
CA PHE A 187 -3.42 20.79 -0.70
C PHE A 187 -2.41 21.36 0.29
N GLU A 188 -2.85 21.70 1.50
CA GLU A 188 -1.98 22.25 2.55
C GLU A 188 -0.88 21.27 2.96
N ASN A 189 -1.21 19.98 3.06
CA ASN A 189 -0.24 18.93 3.34
C ASN A 189 0.80 18.81 2.21
N LEU A 190 0.39 18.94 0.94
CA LEU A 190 1.33 18.93 -0.20
C LEU A 190 2.28 20.13 -0.13
N ILE A 191 1.78 21.34 0.14
CA ILE A 191 2.62 22.53 0.29
C ILE A 191 3.62 22.37 1.44
N SER A 192 3.18 21.76 2.54
CA SER A 192 4.05 21.45 3.69
C SER A 192 5.16 20.47 3.30
N CYS A 193 4.84 19.39 2.58
CA CYS A 193 5.85 18.46 2.08
C CYS A 193 6.84 19.13 1.10
N ILE A 194 6.37 20.03 0.23
CA ILE A 194 7.25 20.76 -0.69
C ILE A 194 8.26 21.61 0.08
N ARG A 195 7.83 22.34 1.12
CA ARG A 195 8.70 23.17 1.94
C ARG A 195 9.77 22.36 2.66
N GLU A 196 9.44 21.15 3.07
CA GLU A 196 10.34 20.25 3.76
C GLU A 196 11.37 19.63 2.83
N VAL A 197 10.92 19.18 1.64
CA VAL A 197 11.82 18.59 0.64
C VAL A 197 12.73 19.64 0.00
N TYR A 198 12.25 20.87 -0.16
CA TYR A 198 12.99 21.99 -0.75
C TYR A 198 13.03 23.18 0.23
N PRO A 199 13.88 23.12 1.28
CA PRO A 199 14.04 24.25 2.20
C PRO A 199 14.64 25.45 1.46
N VAL A 200 14.02 26.62 1.65
CA VAL A 200 14.44 27.91 1.07
C VAL A 200 15.35 28.65 2.04
#